data_AF-K1SFC0-F1
#
_entry.id   AF-K1SFC0-F1
#
_cell.length_a   1.000
_cell.length_b   1.000
_cell.length_c   1.000
_cell.angle_alpha   90.00
_cell.angle_beta   90.00
_cell.angle_gamma   90.00
#
_symmetry.space_group_name_H-M   'P 1'
#
loop_
_entity.id
_entity.type
_entity.pdbx_description
1 polymer ?
#
loop_
_entity_poly.entity_id
_entity_poly.type
_entity_poly.pdbx_seq_one_letter_code
_entity_poly.pdbx_strand_id
1 'polypeptide(L)'
;MIGNSPYKEDIARLFREGLELERLHGKTILVAGATGLVGGCVVDVLMQNPARCYKVIAAGRNKERARQKFAAYWEDESFFFAEIDVTQPVIKSMDRMIGEPVYNELAEGADYIIDAASNASPNFFKQNP
;
A
#
# COMPACT_ATOMS: atom_id res chain seq x y z
N MET A 1 12.41 -26.27 -5.61
CA MET A 1 12.34 -24.90 -6.17
C MET A 1 10.94 -24.39 -5.95
N ILE A 2 10.73 -23.47 -5.00
CA ILE A 2 9.44 -22.79 -4.89
C ILE A 2 9.47 -21.73 -6.00
N GLY A 3 8.88 -22.05 -7.14
CA GLY A 3 8.77 -21.11 -8.25
C GLY A 3 8.03 -19.85 -7.78
N ASN A 4 8.48 -18.69 -8.26
CA ASN A 4 7.77 -17.44 -8.03
C ASN A 4 6.33 -17.60 -8.55
N SER A 5 5.32 -17.09 -7.83
CA SER A 5 3.94 -17.20 -8.32
C SER A 5 3.80 -16.46 -9.66
N PRO A 6 2.89 -16.87 -10.57
CA PRO A 6 2.68 -16.17 -11.83
C PRO A 6 2.46 -14.67 -11.65
N TYR A 7 1.77 -14.29 -10.57
CA TYR A 7 1.58 -12.90 -10.16
C TYR A 7 2.89 -12.14 -9.89
N LYS A 8 3.81 -12.71 -9.12
CA LYS A 8 5.11 -12.08 -8.84
C LYS A 8 5.99 -12.03 -10.09
N GLU A 9 5.86 -13.03 -10.96
CA GLU A 9 6.57 -13.05 -12.24
C GLU A 9 6.06 -11.95 -13.18
N ASP A 10 4.75 -11.72 -13.23
CA ASP A 10 4.15 -10.63 -14.00
C ASP A 10 4.64 -9.26 -13.50
N ILE A 11 4.71 -9.05 -12.18
CA ILE A 11 5.27 -7.81 -11.62
C ILE A 11 6.76 -7.66 -11.95
N ALA A 12 7.55 -8.71 -11.77
CA ALA A 12 8.98 -8.69 -12.12
C ALA A 12 9.19 -8.40 -13.61
N ARG A 13 8.30 -8.92 -14.46
CA ARG A 13 8.31 -8.68 -15.91
C ARG A 13 8.12 -7.20 -16.24
N LEU A 14 7.27 -6.45 -15.53
CA LEU A 14 7.10 -5.01 -15.76
C LEU A 14 8.44 -4.26 -15.72
N PHE A 15 9.28 -4.55 -14.72
CA PHE A 15 10.60 -3.93 -14.58
C PHE A 15 11.60 -4.42 -15.63
N ARG A 16 11.55 -5.70 -16.02
CA ARG A 16 12.37 -6.21 -17.13
C ARG A 16 11.99 -5.63 -18.49
N GLU A 17 10.73 -5.23 -18.66
CA GLU A 17 10.19 -4.63 -19.89
C GLU A 17 10.29 -3.09 -19.89
N GLY A 18 10.94 -2.49 -18.89
CA GLY A 18 11.28 -1.06 -18.89
C GLY A 18 10.33 -0.16 -18.11
N LEU A 19 9.55 -0.69 -17.16
CA LEU A 19 8.89 0.17 -16.17
C LEU A 19 9.95 0.85 -15.30
N GLU A 20 10.03 2.17 -15.40
CA GLU A 20 10.93 3.01 -14.62
C GLU A 20 10.16 3.90 -13.64
N LEU A 21 10.56 3.88 -12.37
CA LEU A 21 9.93 4.66 -11.29
C LEU A 21 10.89 5.70 -10.69
N GLU A 22 11.91 6.12 -11.43
CA GLU A 22 12.93 7.07 -10.96
C GLU A 22 12.34 8.41 -10.48
N ARG A 23 11.23 8.85 -11.07
CA ARG A 23 10.51 10.06 -10.65
C ARG A 23 9.96 10.00 -9.22
N LEU A 24 9.91 8.81 -8.63
CA LEU A 24 9.51 8.60 -7.25
C LEU A 24 10.69 8.71 -6.28
N HIS A 25 11.92 8.95 -6.73
CA HIS A 25 13.09 9.02 -5.85
C HIS A 25 12.90 10.03 -4.70
N GLY A 26 13.08 9.52 -3.48
CA GLY A 26 12.98 10.27 -2.24
C GLY A 26 11.56 10.74 -1.93
N LYS A 27 10.54 10.09 -2.50
CA LYS A 27 9.13 10.42 -2.30
C LYS A 27 8.49 9.47 -1.30
N THR A 28 7.39 9.92 -0.72
CA THR A 28 6.48 9.11 0.10
C THR A 28 5.17 8.93 -0.65
N ILE A 29 4.77 7.67 -0.86
CA ILE A 29 3.55 7.32 -1.61
C ILE A 29 2.55 6.67 -0.66
N LEU A 30 1.37 7.28 -0.52
CA LEU A 30 0.26 6.70 0.24
C LEU A 30 -0.71 5.98 -0.71
N VAL A 31 -1.02 4.72 -0.42
CA VAL A 31 -2.00 3.92 -1.17
C VAL A 31 -3.19 3.59 -0.27
N ALA A 32 -4.31 4.30 -0.46
CA ALA A 32 -5.55 4.00 0.26
C ALA A 32 -6.28 2.82 -0.40
N GLY A 33 -6.91 1.97 0.42
CA GLY A 33 -7.49 0.71 -0.07
C GLY A 33 -6.43 -0.35 -0.38
N ALA A 34 -5.25 -0.28 0.23
CA ALA A 34 -4.11 -1.15 -0.04
C ALA A 34 -4.41 -2.65 0.13
N THR A 35 -5.34 -3.03 1.00
CA THR A 35 -5.69 -4.46 1.20
C THR A 35 -6.63 -5.02 0.11
N GLY A 36 -7.11 -4.16 -0.80
CA GLY A 36 -7.90 -4.51 -1.98
C GLY A 36 -7.09 -5.14 -3.11
N LEU A 37 -7.76 -5.47 -4.21
CA LEU A 37 -7.13 -6.05 -5.41
C LEU A 37 -6.18 -5.06 -6.08
N VAL A 38 -6.70 -3.94 -6.58
CA VAL A 38 -5.91 -2.94 -7.33
C VAL A 38 -4.91 -2.24 -6.40
N GLY A 39 -5.37 -1.69 -5.27
CA GLY A 39 -4.48 -1.02 -4.32
C GLY A 39 -3.35 -1.93 -3.81
N GLY A 40 -3.64 -3.21 -3.58
CA GLY A 40 -2.62 -4.17 -3.19
C GLY A 40 -1.62 -4.47 -4.30
N CYS A 41 -2.09 -4.58 -5.55
CA CYS A 41 -1.22 -4.73 -6.71
C CYS A 41 -0.27 -3.54 -6.88
N VAL A 42 -0.78 -2.32 -6.69
CA VAL A 42 0.06 -1.11 -6.72
C VAL A 42 1.14 -1.17 -5.64
N VAL A 43 0.80 -1.54 -4.40
CA VAL A 43 1.79 -1.72 -3.32
C VAL A 43 2.80 -2.81 -3.69
N ASP A 44 2.36 -3.96 -4.21
CA ASP A 44 3.25 -5.04 -4.62
C ASP A 44 4.21 -4.62 -5.73
N VAL A 45 3.77 -3.83 -6.71
CA VAL A 45 4.64 -3.28 -7.77
C VAL A 45 5.64 -2.30 -7.18
N LEU A 46 5.20 -1.37 -6.33
CA LEU A 46 6.07 -0.39 -5.68
C LEU A 46 7.14 -1.08 -4.82
N MET A 47 6.76 -2.12 -4.07
CA MET A 47 7.63 -2.88 -3.17
C MET A 47 8.49 -3.94 -3.88
N GLN A 48 8.23 -4.25 -5.15
CA GLN A 48 9.08 -5.14 -5.95
C GLN A 48 9.99 -4.41 -6.93
N ASN A 49 9.92 -3.07 -6.98
CA ASN A 49 10.89 -2.28 -7.74
C ASN A 49 12.32 -2.54 -7.21
N PRO A 50 13.23 -3.10 -8.02
CA PRO A 50 14.59 -3.40 -7.58
C PRO A 50 15.43 -2.14 -7.32
N ALA A 51 15.05 -1.01 -7.92
CA ALA A 51 15.70 0.29 -7.72
C ALA A 51 14.89 1.19 -6.77
N ARG A 52 14.11 0.61 -5.85
CA ARG A 52 13.28 1.36 -4.91
C ARG A 52 14.13 2.30 -4.05
N CYS A 53 13.80 3.58 -4.08
CA CYS A 53 14.43 4.65 -3.32
C CYS A 53 13.38 5.64 -2.77
N TYR A 54 12.23 5.10 -2.36
CA TYR A 54 11.05 5.82 -1.88
C TYR A 54 10.34 5.02 -0.80
N LYS A 55 9.46 5.69 -0.06
CA LYS A 55 8.65 5.07 1.00
C LYS A 55 7.23 4.78 0.51
N VAL A 56 6.63 3.70 1.01
CA VAL A 56 5.27 3.29 0.71
C VAL A 56 4.46 3.19 2.01
N ILE A 57 3.39 3.98 2.10
CA ILE A 57 2.40 3.90 3.17
C ILE A 57 1.16 3.18 2.63
N ALA A 58 1.00 1.91 2.97
CA ALA A 58 -0.21 1.15 2.67
C ALA A 58 -1.30 1.52 3.69
N ALA A 59 -2.44 2.03 3.23
CA ALA A 59 -3.53 2.47 4.10
C ALA A 59 -4.79 1.58 3.96
N GLY A 60 -5.34 1.13 5.09
CA GLY A 60 -6.59 0.37 5.13
C GLY A 60 -7.10 0.11 6.55
N ARG A 61 -8.28 -0.49 6.66
CA ARG A 61 -9.01 -0.62 7.94
C ARG A 61 -8.66 -1.85 8.79
N ASN A 62 -7.82 -2.77 8.31
CA ASN A 62 -7.60 -4.05 8.98
C ASN A 62 -6.10 -4.40 8.94
N LYS A 63 -5.42 -4.19 10.07
CA LYS A 63 -3.98 -4.39 10.26
C LYS A 63 -3.58 -5.85 10.11
N GLU A 64 -4.39 -6.79 10.59
CA GLU A 64 -4.12 -8.22 10.52
C GLU A 64 -4.11 -8.71 9.06
N ARG A 65 -5.12 -8.33 8.28
CA ARG A 65 -5.22 -8.65 6.85
C ARG A 65 -4.08 -8.02 6.07
N ALA A 66 -3.70 -6.79 6.40
CA ALA A 66 -2.55 -6.13 5.80
C ALA A 66 -1.25 -6.88 6.13
N ARG A 67 -1.05 -7.26 7.40
CA ARG A 67 0.12 -8.00 7.85
C ARG A 67 0.27 -9.34 7.15
N GLN A 68 -0.83 -10.06 6.94
CA GLN A 68 -0.82 -11.30 6.15
C GLN A 68 -0.50 -11.04 4.67
N LYS A 69 -1.15 -10.05 4.05
CA LYS A 69 -0.97 -9.74 2.63
C LYS A 69 0.44 -9.25 2.30
N PHE A 70 1.00 -8.43 3.17
CA PHE A 70 2.26 -7.72 2.97
C PHE A 70 3.41 -8.32 3.78
N ALA A 71 3.25 -9.56 4.26
CA ALA A 71 4.22 -10.24 5.11
C ALA A 71 5.65 -10.26 4.53
N ALA A 72 5.78 -10.29 3.20
CA ALA A 72 7.06 -10.33 2.51
C ALA A 72 7.95 -9.09 2.72
N TYR A 73 7.35 -7.95 3.08
CA TYR A 73 8.05 -6.68 3.25
C TYR A 73 7.50 -5.88 4.44
N TRP A 74 6.84 -6.55 5.38
CA TRP A 74 6.24 -5.88 6.55
C TRP A 74 7.29 -5.22 7.45
N GLU A 75 8.48 -5.81 7.52
CA GLU A 75 9.61 -5.32 8.32
C GLU A 75 10.62 -4.52 7.48
N ASP A 76 10.27 -4.18 6.23
CA ASP A 76 11.12 -3.36 5.35
C ASP A 76 11.04 -1.89 5.77
N GLU A 77 12.19 -1.22 5.89
CA GLU A 77 12.27 0.17 6.38
C GLU A 77 11.55 1.19 5.50
N SER A 78 11.31 0.85 4.24
CA SER A 78 10.60 1.71 3.29
C SER A 78 9.10 1.41 3.23
N PHE A 79 8.61 0.45 4.02
CA PHE A 79 7.21 0.06 4.07
C PHE A 79 6.57 0.43 5.40
N PHE A 80 5.40 1.05 5.33
CA PHE A 80 4.59 1.40 6.49
C PHE A 80 3.14 0.99 6.25
N PHE A 81 2.46 0.60 7.32
CA PHE A 81 1.02 0.37 7.29
C PHE A 81 0.28 1.38 8.18
N ALA A 82 -0.70 2.08 7.60
CA ALA A 82 -1.55 3.03 8.29
C ALA A 82 -2.97 2.49 8.42
N GLU A 83 -3.47 2.37 9.66
CA GLU A 83 -4.85 1.93 9.90
C GLU A 83 -5.84 3.09 9.72
N ILE A 84 -6.20 3.34 8.46
CA ILE A 84 -7.05 4.47 8.04
C ILE A 84 -8.41 3.98 7.54
N ASP A 85 -9.47 4.56 8.11
CA ASP A 85 -10.81 4.50 7.55
C ASP A 85 -11.08 5.80 6.77
N VAL A 86 -11.08 5.70 5.44
CA VAL A 86 -11.31 6.83 4.53
C VAL A 86 -12.70 7.47 4.66
N THR A 87 -13.65 6.79 5.32
CA THR A 87 -14.99 7.34 5.58
C THR A 87 -15.03 8.27 6.80
N GLN A 88 -13.92 8.37 7.54
CA GLN A 88 -13.75 9.24 8.70
C GLN A 88 -12.67 10.30 8.41
N PRO A 89 -12.69 11.44 9.11
CA PRO A 89 -11.58 12.39 9.07
C PRO A 89 -10.26 11.70 9.43
N VAL A 90 -9.26 11.81 8.56
CA VAL A 90 -7.95 11.13 8.68
C VAL A 90 -7.29 11.38 10.04
N ILE A 91 -7.46 12.58 10.60
CA ILE A 91 -6.92 12.94 11.92
C ILE A 91 -7.33 11.96 13.02
N LYS A 92 -8.58 11.44 12.98
CA LYS A 92 -9.07 10.47 13.97
C LYS A 92 -8.34 9.13 13.89
N SER A 93 -7.91 8.74 12.69
CA SER A 93 -7.06 7.56 12.50
C SER A 93 -5.63 7.84 12.93
N MET A 94 -5.08 9.02 12.58
CA MET A 94 -3.72 9.42 12.96
C MET A 94 -3.50 9.44 14.48
N ASP A 95 -4.47 9.97 15.24
CA ASP A 95 -4.38 10.03 16.71
C ASP A 95 -4.19 8.63 17.34
N ARG A 96 -4.77 7.59 16.73
CA ARG A 96 -4.63 6.20 17.21
C ARG A 96 -3.27 5.59 16.93
N MET A 97 -2.50 6.20 16.03
CA MET A 97 -1.18 5.73 15.60
C MET A 97 -0.05 6.53 16.25
N ILE A 98 -0.34 7.48 17.16
CA ILE A 98 0.68 8.23 17.89
C ILE A 98 1.65 7.26 18.57
N GLY A 99 2.95 7.42 18.27
CA GLY A 99 4.02 6.55 18.76
C GLY A 99 4.34 5.34 17.86
N GLU A 100 3.54 5.06 16.82
CA GLU A 100 3.91 4.11 15.77
C GLU A 100 4.82 4.77 14.71
N PRO A 101 5.77 4.03 14.09
CA PRO A 101 6.66 4.59 13.06
C PRO A 101 5.92 5.30 11.91
N VAL A 102 4.77 4.76 11.51
CA VAL A 102 3.94 5.33 10.42
C VAL A 102 3.39 6.72 10.74
N TYR A 103 3.26 7.10 12.02
CA TYR A 103 2.74 8.41 12.41
C TYR A 103 3.65 9.54 11.91
N ASN A 104 4.97 9.38 12.03
CA ASN A 104 5.92 10.41 11.61
C ASN A 104 5.87 10.58 10.08
N GLU A 105 5.81 9.48 9.34
CA GLU A 105 5.70 9.50 7.87
C GLU A 105 4.39 10.17 7.42
N LEU A 106 3.27 9.93 8.11
CA LEU A 106 2.01 10.59 7.83
C LEU A 106 2.02 12.08 8.20
N ALA A 107 2.71 12.45 9.29
CA ALA A 107 2.81 13.83 9.75
C ALA A 107 3.72 14.68 8.84
N GLU A 108 4.77 14.10 8.26
CA GLU A 108 5.58 14.73 7.22
C GLU A 108 4.80 14.93 5.91
N GLY A 109 3.85 14.04 5.63
CA GLY A 109 2.95 14.10 4.50
C GLY A 109 3.40 13.19 3.34
N ALA A 110 2.44 12.85 2.47
CA ALA A 110 2.70 12.07 1.26
C ALA A 110 2.86 12.99 0.05
N ASP A 111 3.87 12.73 -0.77
CA ASP A 111 4.06 13.41 -2.06
C ASP A 111 3.04 12.95 -3.10
N TYR A 112 2.64 11.68 -3.04
CA TYR A 112 1.64 11.08 -3.92
C TYR A 112 0.59 10.32 -3.11
N ILE A 113 -0.67 10.45 -3.52
CA ILE A 113 -1.78 9.68 -2.96
C ILE A 113 -2.45 8.91 -4.09
N ILE A 114 -2.55 7.60 -3.93
CA ILE A 114 -3.31 6.70 -4.81
C ILE A 114 -4.52 6.23 -4.02
N ASP A 115 -5.69 6.79 -4.33
CA ASP A 115 -6.94 6.35 -3.71
C ASP A 115 -7.56 5.20 -4.51
N ALA A 116 -7.39 3.99 -3.99
CA ALA A 116 -8.05 2.77 -4.48
C ALA A 116 -9.06 2.23 -3.46
N ALA A 117 -9.47 3.03 -2.47
CA ALA A 117 -10.45 2.62 -1.49
C ALA A 117 -11.86 2.63 -2.12
N SER A 118 -12.48 1.45 -2.19
CA SER A 118 -13.83 1.32 -2.73
C SER A 118 -14.56 0.14 -2.11
N ASN A 119 -15.88 0.23 -2.04
CA ASN A 119 -16.77 -0.85 -1.61
C ASN A 119 -17.03 -1.82 -2.79
N ALA A 120 -15.98 -2.41 -3.36
CA ALA A 120 -16.09 -3.33 -4.51
C ALA A 120 -16.50 -4.77 -4.12
N SER A 121 -17.07 -4.98 -2.93
CA SER A 121 -17.56 -6.30 -2.50
C SER A 121 -18.94 -6.56 -3.11
N PRO A 122 -19.14 -7.70 -3.80
CA PRO A 122 -20.45 -8.08 -4.37
C PRO A 122 -21.59 -8.05 -3.36
N ASN A 123 -21.29 -8.28 -2.07
CA ASN A 123 -22.28 -8.25 -1.00
C ASN A 123 -22.82 -6.83 -0.72
N PHE A 124 -22.05 -5.77 -0.98
CA PHE A 124 -22.50 -4.39 -0.77
C PHE A 124 -23.47 -3.93 -1.86
N PHE A 125 -23.20 -4.27 -3.13
CA PHE A 125 -24.12 -3.99 -4.24
C PHE A 125 -25.48 -4.68 -4.08
N LYS A 126 -25.51 -5.83 -3.38
CA LYS A 126 -26.76 -6.55 -3.08
C LYS A 126 -27.62 -5.88 -2.01
N GLN A 127 -27.03 -5.08 -1.13
CA GLN A 127 -27.73 -4.53 0.05
C GLN A 127 -28.05 -3.03 -0.07
N ASN A 128 -27.30 -2.27 -0.88
CA ASN A 128 -27.61 -0.88 -1.24
C ASN A 128 -27.05 -0.58 -2.64
N PRO A 129 -27.85 -0.75 -3.71
CA PRO A 129 -27.44 -0.43 -5.08
C PRO A 129 -27.27 1.07 -5.33
#